data_AF-A0A6M6A9H0-F1
#
_entry.id   AF-A0A6M6A9H0-F1
#
_cell.length_a   1.000
_cell.length_b   1.000
_cell.length_c   1.000
_cell.angle_alpha   90.00
_cell.angle_beta   90.00
_cell.angle_gamma   90.00
#
_symmetry.space_group_name_H-M   'P 1'
#
loop_
_entity.id
_entity.type
_entity.pdbx_description
1 polymer ?
#
loop_
_entity_poly.entity_id
_entity_poly.type
_entity_poly.pdbx_seq_one_letter_code
_entity_poly.pdbx_strand_id
1 'polypeptide(L)'
;NLLAAHLDLSNGIHRQLVADFWQAPQSIAPEVGIQACDAADAILDGRIKAIWIMATNPVVSLPDADKFRRALAACDLVIVSDCSVDSDTVKCADIVLPAQGWGEKSGTVTNSERRISRQRAVKPALDLAKPDWWILSQVARRMGLSGFDYDHPSEIFNEYVALTAFKNDPNQVRSKKNQPRYLNLAKDLPMPILNRSDYEVMNPFQWG
;
A
#
# COMPACT_ATOMS: atom_id res chain seq x y z
N ASN A 1 6.20 11.84 -8.19
CA ASN A 1 5.46 10.73 -7.57
C ASN A 1 6.27 9.46 -7.68
N LEU A 2 6.27 8.64 -6.63
CA LEU A 2 7.04 7.41 -6.57
C LEU A 2 6.11 6.20 -6.69
N LEU A 3 6.58 5.20 -7.41
CA LEU A 3 6.15 3.81 -7.32
C LEU A 3 6.82 3.16 -6.10
N ALA A 4 6.42 1.91 -5.81
CA ALA A 4 7.09 1.07 -4.83
C ALA A 4 8.62 0.99 -5.09
N ALA A 5 9.38 0.70 -4.03
CA ALA A 5 10.85 0.59 -4.09
C ALA A 5 11.60 1.84 -4.61
N HIS A 6 11.04 3.04 -4.37
CA HIS A 6 11.63 4.34 -4.75
C HIS A 6 11.84 4.50 -6.27
N LEU A 7 10.99 3.85 -7.06
CA LEU A 7 10.99 3.96 -8.50
C LEU A 7 10.19 5.20 -8.93
N ASP A 8 10.76 6.08 -9.74
CA ASP A 8 10.08 7.25 -10.29
C ASP A 8 8.97 6.87 -11.30
N LEU A 9 7.73 7.29 -11.03
CA LEU A 9 6.58 7.11 -11.91
C LEU A 9 6.78 7.73 -13.30
N SER A 10 7.44 8.88 -13.40
CA SER A 10 7.63 9.59 -14.68
C SER A 10 8.56 8.83 -15.64
N ASN A 11 9.37 7.92 -15.10
CA ASN A 11 10.35 7.16 -15.85
C ASN A 11 9.76 5.86 -16.43
N GLY A 12 9.73 5.77 -17.77
CA GLY A 12 9.23 4.59 -18.48
C GLY A 12 9.98 3.29 -18.17
N ILE A 13 11.30 3.36 -17.89
CA ILE A 13 12.09 2.17 -17.51
C ILE A 13 11.64 1.64 -16.15
N HIS A 14 11.37 2.55 -15.22
CA HIS A 14 10.91 2.19 -13.88
C HIS A 14 9.50 1.58 -13.91
N ARG A 15 8.58 2.16 -14.70
CA ARG A 15 7.25 1.59 -14.91
C ARG A 15 7.32 0.18 -15.49
N GLN A 16 8.16 -0.02 -16.52
CA GLN A 16 8.37 -1.35 -17.10
C GLN A 16 8.98 -2.33 -16.08
N LEU A 17 9.94 -1.91 -15.27
CA LEU A 17 10.56 -2.76 -14.25
C LEU A 17 9.53 -3.28 -13.25
N VAL A 18 8.65 -2.43 -12.74
CA VAL A 18 7.58 -2.84 -11.81
C VAL A 18 6.57 -3.75 -12.51
N ALA A 19 6.18 -3.41 -13.74
CA ALA A 19 5.27 -4.23 -14.53
C ALA A 19 5.86 -5.64 -14.81
N ASP A 20 7.14 -5.71 -15.15
CA ASP A 20 7.87 -6.98 -15.34
C ASP A 20 7.88 -7.80 -14.05
N PHE A 21 8.20 -7.16 -12.92
CA PHE A 21 8.32 -7.84 -11.62
C PHE A 21 6.99 -8.47 -11.19
N TRP A 22 5.90 -7.70 -11.27
CA TRP A 22 4.55 -8.19 -10.94
C TRP A 22 3.87 -8.99 -12.05
N GLN A 23 4.53 -9.14 -13.21
CA GLN A 23 3.92 -9.74 -14.41
C GLN A 23 2.57 -9.10 -14.72
N ALA A 24 2.51 -7.77 -14.59
CA ALA A 24 1.27 -7.01 -14.67
C ALA A 24 0.63 -7.22 -16.05
N PRO A 25 -0.69 -7.49 -16.12
CA PRO A 25 -1.38 -7.72 -17.39
C PRO A 25 -1.45 -6.46 -18.26
N GLN A 26 -1.21 -5.29 -17.66
CA GLN A 26 -1.18 -4.00 -18.33
C GLN A 26 0.01 -3.18 -17.84
N SER A 27 0.51 -2.30 -18.72
CA SER A 27 1.54 -1.33 -18.36
C SER A 27 1.05 -0.36 -17.29
N ILE A 28 1.95 0.05 -16.40
CA ILE A 28 1.65 1.09 -15.42
C ILE A 28 1.48 2.44 -16.15
N ALA A 29 0.38 3.13 -15.83
CA ALA A 29 0.06 4.45 -16.38
C ALA A 29 1.15 5.49 -16.04
N PRO A 30 1.56 6.35 -16.99
CA PRO A 30 2.52 7.42 -16.71
C PRO A 30 1.92 8.60 -15.94
N GLU A 31 0.59 8.75 -15.95
CA GLU A 31 -0.10 9.88 -15.36
C GLU A 31 -0.10 9.81 -13.83
N VAL A 32 0.06 10.98 -13.22
CA VAL A 32 -0.12 11.14 -11.78
C VAL A 32 -1.60 11.00 -11.45
N GLY A 33 -1.91 10.09 -10.52
CA GLY A 33 -3.26 9.95 -9.98
C GLY A 33 -3.73 11.19 -9.21
N ILE A 34 -5.04 11.27 -8.98
CA ILE A 34 -5.68 12.40 -8.29
C ILE A 34 -5.22 12.44 -6.83
N GLN A 35 -4.81 13.61 -6.35
CA GLN A 35 -4.40 13.79 -4.97
C GLN A 35 -5.61 13.78 -4.03
N ALA A 36 -5.43 13.34 -2.78
CA ALA A 36 -6.53 13.24 -1.83
C ALA A 36 -7.28 14.57 -1.60
N CYS A 37 -6.56 15.71 -1.60
CA CYS A 37 -7.15 17.04 -1.46
C CYS A 37 -8.06 17.43 -2.64
N ASP A 38 -7.79 16.89 -3.83
CA ASP A 38 -8.55 17.19 -5.05
C ASP A 38 -9.66 16.17 -5.32
N ALA A 39 -9.73 15.11 -4.51
CA ALA A 39 -10.65 14.00 -4.75
C ALA A 39 -12.12 14.44 -4.60
N ALA A 40 -12.42 15.42 -3.75
CA ALA A 40 -13.78 15.97 -3.64
C ALA A 40 -14.27 16.56 -4.97
N ASP A 41 -13.45 17.41 -5.61
CA ASP A 41 -13.79 17.98 -6.92
C ASP A 41 -13.87 16.88 -7.97
N ALA A 42 -12.91 15.97 -7.99
CA ALA A 42 -12.93 14.89 -8.97
C ALA A 42 -14.16 13.98 -8.88
N ILE A 43 -14.71 13.76 -7.68
CA ILE A 43 -15.97 13.04 -7.51
C ILE A 43 -17.15 13.89 -8.02
N LEU A 44 -17.25 15.15 -7.60
CA LEU A 44 -18.35 16.05 -7.97
C LEU A 44 -18.40 16.29 -9.49
N ASP A 45 -17.25 16.32 -10.15
CA ASP A 45 -17.11 16.50 -11.60
C ASP A 45 -17.31 15.18 -12.37
N GLY A 46 -17.51 14.05 -11.67
CA GLY A 46 -17.75 12.73 -12.25
C GLY A 46 -16.51 12.00 -12.76
N ARG A 47 -15.30 12.50 -12.52
CA ARG A 47 -14.02 11.83 -12.88
C ARG A 47 -13.73 10.64 -11.97
N ILE A 48 -14.15 10.68 -10.71
CA ILE A 48 -14.11 9.55 -9.78
C ILE A 48 -15.53 9.04 -9.57
N LYS A 49 -15.75 7.76 -9.87
CA LYS A 49 -17.03 7.08 -9.64
C LYS A 49 -17.04 6.13 -8.46
N ALA A 50 -15.87 5.62 -8.09
CA ALA A 50 -15.70 4.81 -6.90
C ALA A 50 -14.50 5.29 -6.11
N ILE A 51 -14.63 5.35 -4.79
CA ILE A 51 -13.54 5.67 -3.88
C ILE A 51 -13.48 4.63 -2.76
N TRP A 52 -12.27 4.13 -2.48
CA TRP A 52 -12.00 3.28 -1.33
C TRP A 52 -11.10 4.02 -0.34
N ILE A 53 -11.68 4.39 0.80
CA ILE A 53 -10.99 5.06 1.90
C ILE A 53 -10.54 4.02 2.92
N MET A 54 -9.26 4.02 3.28
CA MET A 54 -8.67 3.00 4.13
C MET A 54 -7.87 3.65 5.26
N ALA A 55 -8.22 3.31 6.51
CA ALA A 55 -7.51 3.72 7.73
C ALA A 55 -7.30 5.25 7.87
N THR A 56 -8.28 6.05 7.44
CA THR A 56 -8.27 7.51 7.58
C THR A 56 -9.71 8.06 7.66
N ASN A 57 -9.86 9.28 8.17
CA ASN A 57 -11.16 9.95 8.35
C ASN A 57 -11.19 11.31 7.63
N PRO A 58 -11.24 11.33 6.28
CA PRO A 58 -11.12 12.55 5.48
C PRO A 58 -12.20 13.59 5.72
N VAL A 59 -13.42 13.19 6.16
CA VAL A 59 -14.48 14.15 6.51
C VAL A 59 -14.25 14.85 7.85
N VAL A 60 -13.08 14.64 8.46
CA VAL A 60 -12.58 15.37 9.64
C VAL A 60 -11.18 15.92 9.38
N SER A 61 -10.30 15.13 8.74
CA SER A 61 -8.88 15.47 8.63
C SER A 61 -8.48 16.26 7.37
N LEU A 62 -9.29 16.24 6.30
CA LEU A 62 -8.97 16.98 5.08
C LEU A 62 -9.43 18.44 5.17
N PRO A 63 -8.75 19.36 4.44
CA PRO A 63 -9.27 20.69 4.18
C PRO A 63 -10.67 20.60 3.54
N ASP A 64 -11.56 21.53 3.85
CA ASP A 64 -12.94 21.57 3.35
C ASP A 64 -13.72 20.25 3.56
N ALA A 65 -13.65 19.70 4.76
CA ALA A 65 -14.34 18.46 5.16
C ALA A 65 -15.82 18.39 4.74
N ASP A 66 -16.56 19.50 4.81
CA ASP A 66 -17.96 19.57 4.37
C ASP A 66 -18.12 19.37 2.86
N LYS A 67 -17.18 19.87 2.06
CA LYS A 67 -17.14 19.62 0.61
C LYS A 67 -16.86 18.15 0.35
N PHE A 68 -15.91 17.55 1.06
CA PHE A 68 -15.60 16.14 0.92
C PHE A 68 -16.81 15.28 1.29
N ARG A 69 -17.52 15.61 2.38
CA ARG A 69 -18.76 14.92 2.79
C ARG A 69 -19.84 14.99 1.70
N ARG A 70 -20.05 16.17 1.09
CA ARG A 70 -20.97 16.32 -0.06
C ARG A 70 -20.52 15.51 -1.27
N ALA A 71 -19.22 15.46 -1.54
CA ALA A 71 -18.67 14.66 -2.63
C ALA A 71 -18.93 13.17 -2.40
N LEU A 72 -18.67 12.63 -1.21
CA LEU A 72 -18.97 11.24 -0.89
C LEU A 72 -20.45 10.90 -1.07
N ALA A 73 -21.36 11.79 -0.64
CA ALA A 73 -22.80 11.61 -0.85
C ALA A 73 -23.24 11.61 -2.33
N ALA A 74 -22.42 12.16 -3.23
CA ALA A 74 -22.65 12.19 -4.68
C ALA A 74 -21.84 11.14 -5.45
N CYS A 75 -20.98 10.37 -4.77
CA CYS A 75 -20.16 9.33 -5.41
C CYS A 75 -21.01 8.09 -5.70
N ASP A 76 -20.74 7.40 -6.81
CA ASP A 76 -21.53 6.22 -7.19
C ASP A 76 -21.21 5.01 -6.27
N LEU A 77 -20.02 4.97 -5.66
CA LEU A 77 -19.62 3.94 -4.71
C LEU A 77 -18.55 4.44 -3.72
N VAL A 78 -18.86 4.37 -2.43
CA VAL A 78 -17.94 4.68 -1.33
C VAL A 78 -17.69 3.42 -0.50
N ILE A 79 -16.43 2.95 -0.50
CA ILE A 79 -15.96 1.84 0.33
C ILE A 79 -15.10 2.39 1.45
N VAL A 80 -15.33 1.95 2.69
CA VAL A 80 -14.52 2.36 3.85
C VAL A 80 -13.98 1.14 4.58
N SER A 81 -12.65 1.03 4.66
CA SER A 81 -11.93 0.07 5.51
C SER A 81 -11.47 0.78 6.78
N ASP A 82 -12.13 0.51 7.91
CA ASP A 82 -11.87 1.18 9.20
C ASP A 82 -12.00 0.20 10.36
N CYS A 83 -11.29 0.49 11.44
CA CYS A 83 -11.32 -0.25 12.71
C CYS A 83 -12.29 0.38 13.73
N SER A 84 -12.79 1.58 13.46
CA SER A 84 -13.74 2.30 14.31
C SER A 84 -15.08 2.50 13.61
N VAL A 85 -16.14 2.00 14.24
CA VAL A 85 -17.53 2.24 13.79
C VAL A 85 -17.96 3.69 13.98
N ASP A 86 -17.29 4.43 14.87
CA ASP A 86 -17.62 5.82 15.20
C ASP A 86 -16.99 6.84 14.24
N SER A 87 -16.16 6.38 13.30
CA SER A 87 -15.53 7.22 12.26
C SER A 87 -16.60 7.94 11.42
N ASP A 88 -16.48 9.27 11.32
CA ASP A 88 -17.46 10.06 10.55
C ASP A 88 -17.46 9.74 9.06
N THR A 89 -16.35 9.18 8.55
CA THR A 89 -16.26 8.70 7.18
C THR A 89 -17.03 7.40 6.97
N VAL A 90 -17.10 6.51 7.98
CA VAL A 90 -17.88 5.27 7.91
C VAL A 90 -19.36 5.56 7.70
N LYS A 91 -19.87 6.65 8.28
CA LYS A 91 -21.27 7.10 8.10
C LYS A 91 -21.59 7.54 6.66
N CYS A 92 -20.58 7.74 5.83
CA CYS A 92 -20.71 8.12 4.42
C CYS A 92 -20.50 6.92 3.46
N ALA A 93 -20.27 5.72 3.96
CA ALA A 93 -19.93 4.55 3.15
C ALA A 93 -21.17 3.80 2.65
N ASP A 94 -21.10 3.30 1.41
CA ASP A 94 -22.03 2.27 0.93
C ASP A 94 -21.61 0.89 1.42
N ILE A 95 -20.29 0.65 1.51
CA ILE A 95 -19.71 -0.61 1.98
C ILE A 95 -18.69 -0.32 3.09
N VAL A 96 -18.86 -0.98 4.23
CA VAL A 96 -17.90 -0.95 5.33
C VAL A 96 -17.19 -2.30 5.42
N LEU A 97 -15.86 -2.26 5.43
CA LEU A 97 -14.99 -3.42 5.56
C LEU A 97 -14.28 -3.34 6.92
N PRO A 98 -14.62 -4.21 7.89
CA PRO A 98 -14.00 -4.19 9.22
C PRO A 98 -12.49 -4.46 9.13
N ALA A 99 -11.69 -3.44 9.44
CA ALA A 99 -10.24 -3.51 9.41
C ALA A 99 -9.67 -3.73 10.81
N GLN A 100 -8.53 -4.42 10.88
CA GLN A 100 -7.81 -4.57 12.15
C GLN A 100 -7.29 -3.22 12.67
N GLY A 101 -7.38 -3.01 13.98
CA GLY A 101 -6.75 -1.89 14.67
C GLY A 101 -5.23 -2.07 14.82
N TRP A 102 -4.50 -1.01 15.18
CA TRP A 102 -3.03 -1.06 15.31
C TRP A 102 -2.52 -2.20 16.19
N GLY A 103 -3.19 -2.45 17.33
CA GLY A 103 -2.79 -3.51 18.27
C GLY A 103 -3.06 -4.93 17.78
N GLU A 104 -3.82 -5.10 16.71
CA GLU A 104 -4.20 -6.41 16.14
C GLU A 104 -3.37 -6.76 14.90
N LYS A 105 -2.78 -5.75 14.25
CA LYS A 105 -1.97 -5.92 13.05
C LYS A 105 -0.62 -6.58 13.37
N SER A 106 -0.18 -7.43 12.46
CA SER A 106 1.20 -7.95 12.38
C SER A 106 1.82 -7.52 11.06
N GLY A 107 3.04 -7.01 11.08
CA GLY A 107 3.71 -6.45 9.91
C GLY A 107 5.05 -5.79 10.23
N THR A 108 5.41 -4.79 9.43
CA THR A 108 6.59 -3.94 9.66
C THR A 108 6.23 -2.47 9.60
N VAL A 109 6.92 -1.65 10.39
CA VAL A 109 6.84 -0.19 10.33
C VAL A 109 8.21 0.39 10.02
N THR A 110 8.23 1.46 9.23
CA THR A 110 9.46 2.21 8.91
C THR A 110 9.36 3.60 9.53
N ASN A 111 10.32 3.97 10.37
CA ASN A 111 10.36 5.28 11.01
C ASN A 111 11.19 6.30 10.17
N SER A 112 11.28 7.54 10.65
CA SER A 112 11.96 8.64 9.95
C SER A 112 13.48 8.46 9.78
N GLU A 113 14.14 7.66 10.61
CA GLU A 113 15.57 7.34 10.46
C GLU A 113 15.80 6.16 9.49
N ARG A 114 14.77 5.69 8.79
CA ARG A 114 14.80 4.51 7.89
C ARG A 114 14.95 3.17 8.62
N ARG A 115 14.59 3.10 9.91
CA ARG A 115 14.58 1.86 10.66
C ARG A 115 13.29 1.10 10.39
N ILE A 116 13.43 -0.12 9.88
CA ILE A 116 12.35 -1.09 9.74
C ILE A 116 12.30 -1.91 11.03
N SER A 117 11.13 -1.97 11.66
CA SER A 117 10.89 -2.74 12.89
C SER A 117 9.69 -3.66 12.71
N ARG A 118 9.73 -4.85 13.32
CA ARG A 118 8.60 -5.79 13.34
C ARG A 118 7.51 -5.23 14.27
N GLN A 119 6.32 -4.95 13.73
CA GLN A 119 5.08 -4.75 14.48
C GLN A 119 4.42 -6.10 14.78
N ARG A 120 4.30 -6.46 16.07
CA ARG A 120 3.63 -7.69 16.52
C ARG A 120 2.21 -7.35 16.95
N ALA A 121 1.26 -8.24 16.64
CA ALA A 121 -0.06 -8.16 17.24
C ALA A 121 0.08 -8.32 18.77
N VAL A 122 -0.48 -7.39 19.52
CA VAL A 122 -0.56 -7.43 20.99
C VAL A 122 -1.93 -7.89 21.47
N LYS A 123 -2.92 -7.91 20.57
CA LYS A 123 -4.26 -8.43 20.78
C LYS A 123 -4.69 -9.30 19.59
N PRO A 124 -5.54 -10.32 19.81
CA PRO A 124 -6.19 -11.00 18.70
C PRO A 124 -7.12 -10.03 17.97
N ALA A 125 -7.41 -10.32 16.69
CA ALA A 125 -8.40 -9.58 15.93
C ALA A 125 -9.78 -9.70 16.56
N LEU A 126 -10.54 -8.61 16.59
CA LEU A 126 -11.93 -8.62 17.04
C LEU A 126 -12.88 -9.09 15.93
N ASP A 127 -13.77 -10.01 16.26
CA ASP A 127 -14.85 -10.51 15.41
C ASP A 127 -14.41 -10.82 13.96
N LEU A 128 -14.95 -10.05 13.02
CA LEU A 128 -14.74 -10.21 11.58
C LEU A 128 -13.58 -9.35 11.05
N ALA A 129 -12.87 -8.62 11.91
CA ALA A 129 -11.80 -7.72 11.48
C ALA A 129 -10.68 -8.48 10.79
N LYS A 130 -10.26 -7.97 9.63
CA LYS A 130 -9.16 -8.53 8.83
C LYS A 130 -8.08 -7.48 8.61
N PRO A 131 -6.82 -7.88 8.43
CA PRO A 131 -5.79 -6.92 8.07
C PRO A 131 -6.06 -6.36 6.66
N ASP A 132 -5.72 -5.10 6.44
CA ASP A 132 -5.99 -4.41 5.17
C ASP A 132 -5.43 -5.16 3.95
N TRP A 133 -4.23 -5.75 4.08
CA TRP A 133 -3.61 -6.54 3.00
C TRP A 133 -4.46 -7.75 2.60
N TRP A 134 -5.13 -8.38 3.56
CA TRP A 134 -6.02 -9.51 3.30
C TRP A 134 -7.26 -9.03 2.57
N ILE A 135 -7.85 -7.92 3.01
CA ILE A 135 -9.04 -7.34 2.38
C ILE A 135 -8.74 -6.99 0.92
N LEU A 136 -7.64 -6.28 0.66
CA LEU A 136 -7.17 -5.96 -0.71
C LEU A 136 -6.96 -7.23 -1.55
N SER A 137 -6.31 -8.25 -0.98
CA SER A 137 -6.07 -9.53 -1.65
C SER A 137 -7.38 -10.26 -2.02
N GLN A 138 -8.37 -10.24 -1.13
CA GLN A 138 -9.68 -10.85 -1.37
C GLN A 138 -10.48 -10.15 -2.47
N VAL A 139 -10.38 -8.82 -2.55
CA VAL A 139 -11.01 -8.03 -3.62
C VAL A 139 -10.31 -8.32 -4.94
N ALA A 140 -8.98 -8.25 -4.99
CA ALA A 140 -8.20 -8.51 -6.19
C ALA A 140 -8.46 -9.91 -6.77
N ARG A 141 -8.50 -10.94 -5.92
CA ARG A 141 -8.85 -12.32 -6.34
C ARG A 141 -10.26 -12.43 -6.92
N ARG A 142 -11.24 -11.73 -6.34
CA ARG A 142 -12.63 -11.70 -6.85
C ARG A 142 -12.76 -10.92 -8.16
N MET A 143 -11.85 -9.98 -8.42
CA MET A 143 -11.71 -9.30 -9.71
C MET A 143 -10.97 -10.15 -10.76
N GLY A 144 -10.53 -11.37 -10.42
CA GLY A 144 -9.83 -12.27 -11.33
C GLY A 144 -8.33 -12.00 -11.48
N LEU A 145 -7.73 -11.23 -10.57
CA LEU A 145 -6.28 -10.97 -10.56
C LEU A 145 -5.53 -12.13 -9.85
N SER A 146 -4.31 -12.39 -10.32
CA SER A 146 -3.35 -13.33 -9.71
C SER A 146 -2.27 -12.59 -8.93
N GLY A 147 -1.48 -13.29 -8.10
CA GLY A 147 -0.43 -12.69 -7.26
C GLY A 147 -0.92 -12.08 -5.94
N PHE A 148 -2.10 -12.50 -5.48
CA PHE A 148 -2.75 -12.01 -4.25
C PHE A 148 -3.11 -13.15 -3.29
N ASP A 149 -2.47 -14.29 -3.43
CA ASP A 149 -2.62 -15.51 -2.62
C ASP A 149 -1.72 -15.49 -1.37
N TYR A 150 -1.63 -14.33 -0.71
CA TYR A 150 -0.89 -14.18 0.53
C TYR A 150 -1.64 -14.83 1.70
N ASP A 151 -0.90 -15.60 2.49
CA ASP A 151 -1.35 -16.20 3.74
C ASP A 151 -0.72 -15.51 4.97
N HIS A 152 0.40 -14.82 4.79
CA HIS A 152 1.12 -14.18 5.89
C HIS A 152 1.85 -12.89 5.46
N PRO A 153 1.93 -11.83 6.31
CA PRO A 153 2.62 -10.59 5.97
C PRO A 153 4.12 -10.74 5.61
N SER A 154 4.76 -11.84 6.03
CA SER A 154 6.13 -12.16 5.63
C SER A 154 6.28 -12.36 4.12
N GLU A 155 5.25 -12.89 3.45
CA GLU A 155 5.27 -13.12 2.00
C GLU A 155 5.26 -11.78 1.25
N ILE A 156 4.43 -10.84 1.70
CA ILE A 156 4.39 -9.46 1.19
C ILE A 156 5.71 -8.74 1.46
N PHE A 157 6.28 -8.92 2.66
CA PHE A 157 7.58 -8.35 2.99
C PHE A 157 8.70 -8.89 2.09
N ASN A 158 8.75 -10.21 1.87
CA ASN A 158 9.71 -10.83 0.97
C ASN A 158 9.52 -10.35 -0.49
N GLU A 159 8.29 -10.20 -0.96
CA GLU A 159 8.02 -9.61 -2.27
C GLU A 159 8.59 -8.20 -2.37
N TYR A 160 8.34 -7.36 -1.36
CA TYR A 160 8.88 -6.00 -1.32
C TYR A 160 10.41 -5.99 -1.32
N VAL A 161 11.06 -6.84 -0.52
CA VAL A 161 12.52 -7.02 -0.51
C VAL A 161 13.02 -7.40 -1.91
N ALA A 162 12.38 -8.38 -2.55
CA ALA A 162 12.73 -8.82 -3.90
C ALA A 162 12.59 -7.68 -4.93
N LEU A 163 11.51 -6.89 -4.87
CA LEU A 163 11.32 -5.73 -5.75
C LEU A 163 12.41 -4.67 -5.55
N THR A 164 12.85 -4.42 -4.32
CA THR A 164 13.95 -3.47 -4.06
C THR A 164 15.28 -3.91 -4.70
N ALA A 165 15.50 -5.22 -4.83
CA ALA A 165 16.70 -5.80 -5.45
C ALA A 165 16.56 -6.01 -6.97
N PHE A 166 15.34 -6.13 -7.48
CA PHE A 166 15.08 -6.48 -8.87
C PHE A 166 15.68 -5.46 -9.84
N LYS A 167 16.62 -5.91 -10.69
CA LYS A 167 17.40 -5.06 -11.62
C LYS A 167 18.00 -3.83 -10.89
N ASN A 168 18.62 -4.05 -9.73
CA ASN A 168 19.24 -3.02 -8.89
C ASN A 168 20.73 -3.28 -8.60
N ASP A 169 21.50 -3.57 -9.65
CA ASP A 169 22.94 -3.87 -9.52
C ASP A 169 23.76 -2.56 -9.41
N PRO A 170 24.63 -2.39 -8.40
CA PRO A 170 25.50 -1.21 -8.28
C PRO A 170 26.47 -1.01 -9.46
N ASN A 171 26.80 -2.09 -10.17
CA ASN A 171 27.70 -2.14 -11.32
C ASN A 171 26.96 -2.05 -12.67
N GLN A 172 25.62 -1.89 -12.66
CA GLN A 172 24.88 -1.75 -13.91
C GLN A 172 25.33 -0.52 -14.71
N VAL A 173 25.22 -0.60 -16.04
CA VAL A 173 25.51 0.52 -16.93
C VAL A 173 24.59 1.69 -16.58
N ARG A 174 25.19 2.79 -16.11
CA ARG A 174 24.46 3.96 -15.66
C ARG A 174 24.00 4.78 -16.84
N SER A 175 22.77 5.28 -16.78
CA SER A 175 22.26 6.28 -17.71
C SER A 175 21.48 7.36 -16.96
N LYS A 176 21.14 8.45 -17.64
CA LYS A 176 20.25 9.49 -17.06
C LYS A 176 18.90 8.94 -16.60
N LYS A 177 18.43 7.84 -17.20
CA LYS A 177 17.12 7.23 -16.93
C LYS A 177 17.21 5.91 -16.17
N ASN A 178 18.40 5.43 -15.84
CA ASN A 178 18.55 4.18 -15.09
C ASN A 178 19.85 4.23 -14.28
N GLN A 179 19.71 4.49 -12.98
CA GLN A 179 20.80 4.50 -12.02
C GLN A 179 20.50 3.48 -10.91
N PRO A 180 21.52 2.89 -10.27
CA PRO A 180 21.31 2.08 -9.07
C PRO A 180 20.52 2.86 -8.02
N ARG A 181 19.52 2.20 -7.44
CA ARG A 181 18.69 2.77 -6.38
C ARG A 181 19.37 2.53 -5.04
N TYR A 182 19.35 3.55 -4.19
CA TYR A 182 19.93 3.47 -2.86
C TYR A 182 19.20 2.46 -1.96
N LEU A 183 17.87 2.36 -2.10
CA LEU A 183 17.06 1.36 -1.41
C LEU A 183 17.26 -0.01 -2.07
N ASN A 184 17.84 -0.94 -1.33
CA ASN A 184 17.93 -2.36 -1.66
C ASN A 184 17.93 -3.14 -0.35
N LEU A 185 16.78 -3.67 0.07
CA LEU A 185 16.68 -4.35 1.37
C LEU A 185 17.37 -5.72 1.37
N ALA A 186 17.57 -6.33 0.19
CA ALA A 186 18.23 -7.63 0.10
C ALA A 186 19.71 -7.58 0.48
N LYS A 187 20.37 -6.40 0.42
CA LYS A 187 21.75 -6.21 0.93
C LYS A 187 21.81 -5.92 2.43
N ASP A 188 20.73 -5.39 3.00
CA ASP A 188 20.68 -4.91 4.38
C ASP A 188 20.13 -5.99 5.33
N LEU A 189 19.41 -6.98 4.78
CA LEU A 189 18.95 -8.15 5.50
C LEU A 189 20.02 -9.25 5.53
N PRO A 190 20.14 -10.00 6.65
CA PRO A 190 21.06 -11.13 6.73
C PRO A 190 20.69 -12.25 5.76
N MET A 191 19.40 -12.36 5.40
CA MET A 191 18.87 -13.31 4.42
C MET A 191 17.87 -12.60 3.51
N PRO A 192 17.94 -12.80 2.18
CA PRO A 192 17.08 -12.10 1.22
C PRO A 192 15.62 -12.59 1.21
N ILE A 193 15.36 -13.80 1.72
CA ILE A 193 14.02 -14.37 1.89
C ILE A 193 13.91 -14.86 3.32
N LEU A 194 12.96 -14.32 4.07
CA LEU A 194 12.68 -14.73 5.44
C LEU A 194 11.57 -15.78 5.44
N ASN A 195 11.79 -16.93 6.08
CA ASN A 195 10.66 -17.80 6.43
C ASN A 195 9.83 -17.12 7.53
N ARG A 196 8.65 -17.67 7.87
CA ARG A 196 7.77 -17.08 8.88
C ARG A 196 8.46 -16.92 10.24
N SER A 197 9.24 -17.92 10.68
CA SER A 197 9.94 -17.88 11.97
C SER A 197 11.00 -16.78 12.00
N ASP A 198 11.79 -16.65 10.93
CA ASP A 198 12.82 -15.61 10.81
C ASP A 198 12.19 -14.20 10.78
N TYR A 199 11.08 -14.05 10.05
CA TYR A 199 10.31 -12.80 10.02
C TYR A 199 9.76 -12.42 11.40
N GLU A 200 9.24 -13.41 12.13
CA GLU A 200 8.66 -13.21 13.46
C GLU A 200 9.69 -12.72 14.49
N VAL A 201 10.95 -13.16 14.39
CA VAL A 201 12.03 -12.75 15.28
C VAL A 201 12.94 -11.65 14.69
N MET A 202 12.56 -11.07 13.55
CA MET A 202 13.36 -10.05 12.86
C MET A 202 13.68 -8.87 13.79
N ASN A 203 14.98 -8.63 13.99
CA ASN A 203 15.49 -7.48 14.72
C ASN A 203 15.30 -6.20 13.89
N PRO A 204 15.05 -5.05 14.53
CA PRO A 204 15.04 -3.78 13.83
C PRO A 204 16.36 -3.51 13.12
N PHE A 205 16.29 -3.07 11.87
CA PHE A 205 17.47 -2.70 11.09
C PHE A 205 17.22 -1.39 10.34
N GLN A 206 18.30 -0.66 10.07
CA GLN A 206 18.25 0.59 9.33
C GLN A 206 18.79 0.33 7.93
N TRP A 207 18.02 0.68 6.90
CA TRP A 207 18.49 0.54 5.52
C TRP A 207 19.19 1.82 5.04
N GLY A 208 20.14 1.65 4.12
CA GLY A 208 20.92 2.73 3.53
C GLY A 208 22.41 2.55 3.72
#